data_AF-A0A842SZ43-F1
#
_entry.id   AF-A0A842SZ43-F1
#
_cell.length_a   1.000
_cell.length_b   1.000
_cell.length_c   1.000
_cell.angle_alpha   90.00
_cell.angle_beta   90.00
_cell.angle_gamma   90.00
#
_symmetry.space_group_name_H-M   'P 1'
#
loop_
_entity.id
_entity.type
_entity.pdbx_description
1 polymer ?
#
loop_
_entity_poly.entity_id
_entity_poly.type
_entity_poly.pdbx_seq_one_letter_code
_entity_poly.pdbx_strand_id
1 'polypeptide(L)'
;MSSEKYDIIEFLTADEIENKNAMKKQNFNSLKIHGNKIYTGMRVGGKHYWKYNGGRWYEVKKAPDEWKITFNCIKKRYNEAPNNSGAARGTKYHWYIIADQIAEKLDANSYLTTMRGFKYKIGHQRPHWRNFSYDYPEQQSYTQKVIEVLERTISQLKANML
;
A
#
# COMPACT_ATOMS: atom_id res chain seq x y z
N MET A 1 21.23 -9.01 21.85
CA MET A 1 20.96 -8.21 20.63
C MET A 1 20.93 -9.16 19.45
N SER A 2 19.77 -9.73 19.17
CA SER A 2 19.53 -10.58 18.00
C SER A 2 18.83 -9.70 16.98
N SER A 3 19.55 -9.29 15.93
CA SER A 3 18.94 -8.69 14.76
C SER A 3 18.01 -9.72 14.14
N GLU A 4 16.70 -9.57 14.31
CA GLU A 4 15.72 -10.31 13.54
C GLU A 4 15.89 -9.94 12.07
N LYS A 5 16.70 -10.75 11.40
CA LYS A 5 17.08 -10.68 10.00
C LYS A 5 16.13 -11.56 9.21
N TYR A 6 14.84 -11.21 9.16
CA TYR A 6 13.77 -11.87 8.38
C TYR A 6 12.65 -10.83 8.16
N ASP A 7 12.00 -10.60 7.02
CA ASP A 7 11.96 -11.24 5.70
C ASP A 7 11.43 -10.18 4.69
N ILE A 8 12.27 -9.67 3.77
CA ILE A 8 11.82 -8.88 2.59
C ILE A 8 12.67 -9.22 1.36
N ILE A 9 13.20 -10.44 1.27
CA ILE A 9 14.08 -10.86 0.14
C ILE A 9 13.28 -11.42 -1.04
N GLU A 10 11.95 -11.54 -0.97
CA GLU A 10 11.09 -11.95 -2.09
C GLU A 10 10.43 -10.74 -2.79
N PHE A 11 11.25 -9.81 -3.28
CA PHE A 11 10.85 -8.93 -4.39
C PHE A 11 11.70 -9.32 -5.60
N LEU A 12 11.10 -10.02 -6.57
CA LEU A 12 11.62 -10.31 -7.92
C LEU A 12 13.16 -10.41 -8.00
N THR A 13 13.71 -11.57 -7.68
CA THR A 13 14.95 -12.01 -8.32
C THR A 13 14.61 -12.69 -9.65
N ALA A 14 15.57 -12.75 -10.57
CA ALA A 14 15.39 -13.27 -11.93
C ALA A 14 14.82 -14.71 -12.00
N ASP A 15 14.84 -15.45 -10.89
CA ASP A 15 14.52 -16.88 -10.82
C ASP A 15 13.05 -17.22 -10.44
N GLU A 16 12.17 -16.27 -10.12
CA GLU A 16 10.80 -16.57 -9.64
C GLU A 16 9.71 -16.57 -10.74
N ILE A 17 9.98 -17.22 -11.88
CA ILE A 17 8.97 -17.55 -12.91
C ILE A 17 8.73 -19.07 -12.91
N GLU A 18 8.20 -19.65 -11.82
CA GLU A 18 7.47 -20.92 -11.89
C GLU A 18 6.84 -21.30 -10.54
N ASN A 19 5.52 -21.13 -10.41
CA ASN A 19 4.56 -22.22 -10.12
C ASN A 19 3.21 -21.73 -9.59
N LYS A 20 2.17 -22.46 -10.00
CA LYS A 20 0.75 -22.13 -9.92
C LYS A 20 0.01 -22.92 -8.84
N ASN A 21 -0.98 -22.22 -8.24
CA ASN A 21 -2.26 -22.69 -7.66
C ASN A 21 -2.20 -23.58 -6.40
N ALA A 22 -3.12 -23.49 -5.42
CA ALA A 22 -4.54 -23.15 -5.41
C ALA A 22 -5.01 -22.67 -4.00
N MET A 23 -6.21 -22.07 -3.87
CA MET A 23 -7.27 -22.47 -2.89
C MET A 23 -8.33 -21.39 -2.51
N LYS A 24 -9.54 -21.92 -2.28
CA LYS A 24 -10.68 -21.53 -1.41
C LYS A 24 -11.41 -20.18 -1.62
N LYS A 25 -12.69 -20.29 -2.01
CA LYS A 25 -13.75 -19.27 -1.84
C LYS A 25 -13.88 -18.89 -0.35
N GLN A 26 -13.24 -17.81 0.06
CA GLN A 26 -13.66 -17.08 1.26
C GLN A 26 -14.48 -15.86 0.84
N ASN A 27 -15.54 -15.57 1.58
CA ASN A 27 -16.39 -14.42 1.34
C ASN A 27 -15.63 -13.14 1.76
N PHE A 28 -14.83 -12.58 0.84
CA PHE A 28 -13.97 -11.42 1.09
C PHE A 28 -14.74 -10.20 1.65
N ASN A 29 -16.04 -10.12 1.38
CA ASN A 29 -16.90 -9.00 1.75
C ASN A 29 -17.47 -9.09 3.17
N SER A 30 -17.28 -10.20 3.90
CA SER A 30 -17.73 -10.30 5.28
C SER A 30 -16.97 -9.34 6.21
N LEU A 31 -17.67 -8.86 7.24
CA LEU A 31 -17.05 -8.19 8.39
C LEU A 31 -16.14 -9.18 9.12
N LYS A 32 -14.99 -8.68 9.56
CA LYS A 32 -13.93 -9.42 10.24
C LYS A 32 -13.50 -8.62 11.47
N ILE A 33 -12.99 -9.30 12.48
CA ILE A 33 -12.47 -8.69 13.72
C ILE A 33 -10.97 -8.97 13.82
N HIS A 34 -10.18 -7.97 14.18
CA HIS A 34 -8.76 -8.10 14.51
C HIS A 34 -8.41 -7.20 15.69
N GLY A 35 -8.11 -7.82 16.84
CA GLY A 35 -8.12 -7.11 18.12
C GLY A 35 -9.49 -6.46 18.36
N ASN A 36 -9.51 -5.17 18.68
CA ASN A 36 -10.74 -4.42 18.92
C ASN A 36 -11.27 -3.69 17.67
N LYS A 37 -10.79 -4.04 16.46
CA LYS A 37 -11.18 -3.37 15.21
C LYS A 37 -11.98 -4.28 14.30
N ILE A 38 -13.12 -3.77 13.84
CA ILE A 38 -13.95 -4.39 12.80
C ILE A 38 -13.50 -3.87 11.42
N TYR A 39 -13.33 -4.76 10.45
CA TYR A 39 -12.88 -4.41 9.09
C TYR A 39 -13.50 -5.31 8.01
N THR A 40 -13.36 -4.92 6.75
CA THR A 40 -13.80 -5.68 5.57
C THR A 40 -12.66 -5.82 4.54
N GLY A 41 -12.82 -6.74 3.58
CA GLY A 41 -11.84 -6.99 2.54
C GLY A 41 -10.87 -8.12 2.89
N MET A 42 -9.62 -7.99 2.43
CA MET A 42 -8.59 -9.01 2.62
C MET A 42 -8.30 -9.20 4.11
N ARG A 43 -8.18 -10.46 4.56
CA ARG A 43 -7.82 -10.80 5.94
C ARG A 43 -6.43 -10.26 6.29
N VAL A 44 -6.24 -9.86 7.54
CA VAL A 44 -4.89 -9.57 8.09
C VAL A 44 -3.97 -10.78 7.86
N GLY A 45 -2.72 -10.50 7.46
CA GLY A 45 -1.73 -11.50 7.03
C GLY A 45 -1.87 -11.95 5.57
N GLY A 46 -2.94 -11.54 4.86
CA GLY A 46 -3.04 -11.77 3.43
C GLY A 46 -1.96 -11.01 2.65
N LYS A 47 -1.56 -11.56 1.51
CA LYS A 47 -0.57 -10.95 0.61
C LYS A 47 -1.22 -10.63 -0.73
N HIS A 48 -0.83 -9.51 -1.32
CA HIS A 48 -1.16 -9.19 -2.71
C HIS A 48 0.12 -8.91 -3.46
N TYR A 49 0.19 -9.47 -4.66
CA TYR A 49 1.25 -9.16 -5.59
C TYR A 49 0.68 -8.44 -6.84
N TRP A 50 1.27 -7.29 -7.17
CA TRP A 50 0.79 -6.39 -8.21
C TRP A 50 1.91 -6.10 -9.20
N LYS A 51 1.62 -6.19 -10.50
CA LYS A 51 2.49 -5.69 -11.57
C LYS A 51 2.09 -4.26 -11.90
N TYR A 52 3.07 -3.35 -11.87
CA TYR A 52 2.90 -1.94 -12.19
C TYR A 52 3.48 -1.66 -13.58
N ASN A 53 2.68 -1.92 -14.62
CA ASN A 53 3.17 -1.84 -15.99
C ASN A 53 3.23 -0.38 -16.46
N GLY A 54 4.37 0.01 -17.05
CA GLY A 54 4.56 1.36 -17.60
C GLY A 54 4.46 2.46 -16.55
N GLY A 55 4.92 2.19 -15.32
CA GLY A 55 4.95 3.18 -14.25
C GLY A 55 5.73 4.43 -14.66
N ARG A 56 5.10 5.59 -14.52
CA ARG A 56 5.70 6.89 -14.82
C ARG A 56 5.99 7.60 -13.51
N TRP A 57 7.27 7.80 -13.24
CA TRP A 57 7.75 8.60 -12.13
C TRP A 57 8.07 10.00 -12.65
N TYR A 58 7.47 11.01 -12.02
CA TYR A 58 7.72 12.40 -12.32
C TYR A 58 8.03 13.12 -11.01
N GLU A 59 9.10 13.91 -11.00
CA GLU A 59 9.54 14.62 -9.82
C GLU A 59 10.07 16.00 -10.14
N VAL A 60 9.89 16.91 -9.18
CA VAL A 60 10.35 18.30 -9.27
C VAL A 60 11.09 18.62 -7.98
N LYS A 61 12.36 19.01 -8.09
CA LYS A 61 13.13 19.51 -6.95
C LYS A 61 12.51 20.82 -6.45
N LYS A 62 12.13 20.86 -5.17
CA LYS A 62 11.51 22.02 -4.51
C LYS A 62 12.46 22.73 -3.57
N ALA A 63 13.38 22.00 -2.96
CA ALA A 63 14.45 22.51 -2.11
C ALA A 63 15.71 21.62 -2.25
N PRO A 64 16.85 21.94 -1.62
CA PRO A 64 18.06 21.10 -1.67
C PRO A 64 17.80 19.62 -1.34
N ASP A 65 16.93 19.37 -0.38
CA ASP A 65 16.55 18.08 0.21
C ASP A 65 15.06 17.73 0.00
N GLU A 66 14.29 18.56 -0.70
CA GLU A 66 12.86 18.34 -0.94
C GLU A 66 12.56 18.12 -2.43
N TRP A 67 11.89 17.02 -2.73
CA TRP A 67 11.36 16.71 -4.06
C TRP A 67 9.87 16.42 -3.99
N LYS A 68 9.10 17.07 -4.86
CA LYS A 68 7.70 16.73 -5.06
C LYS A 68 7.58 15.66 -6.12
N ILE A 69 7.02 14.51 -5.77
CA ILE A 69 6.88 13.36 -6.66
C ILE A 69 5.43 13.14 -7.12
N THR A 70 5.26 12.50 -8.26
CA THR A 70 4.00 11.97 -8.77
C THR A 70 4.29 10.66 -9.49
N PHE A 71 3.58 9.60 -9.09
CA PHE A 71 3.69 8.29 -9.73
C PHE A 71 2.33 7.87 -10.31
N ASN A 72 2.31 7.53 -11.59
CA ASN A 72 1.12 7.07 -12.29
C ASN A 72 1.37 5.76 -13.04
N CYS A 73 0.42 4.84 -12.96
CA CYS A 73 0.58 3.49 -13.49
C CYS A 73 -0.77 2.78 -13.61
N ILE A 74 -0.86 1.83 -14.54
CA ILE A 74 -1.91 0.80 -14.49
C ILE A 74 -1.36 -0.38 -13.72
N LYS A 75 -1.98 -0.70 -12.58
CA LYS A 75 -1.64 -1.88 -11.79
C LYS A 75 -2.54 -3.05 -12.15
N LYS A 76 -1.95 -4.23 -12.32
CA LYS A 76 -2.66 -5.50 -12.55
C LYS A 76 -2.33 -6.48 -11.45
N ARG A 77 -3.29 -7.31 -11.04
CA ARG A 77 -2.97 -8.41 -10.12
C ARG A 77 -2.03 -9.36 -10.82
N TYR A 78 -1.05 -9.89 -10.09
CA TYR A 78 -0.21 -10.95 -10.62
C TYR A 78 -1.05 -12.21 -10.88
N ASN A 79 -1.90 -12.57 -9.93
CA ASN A 79 -2.87 -13.66 -10.06
C ASN A 79 -4.29 -13.09 -10.22
N GLU A 80 -5.07 -13.67 -11.13
CA GLU A 80 -6.45 -13.26 -11.33
C GLU A 80 -7.28 -13.38 -10.05
N ALA A 81 -8.19 -12.43 -9.85
CA ALA A 81 -9.11 -12.49 -8.73
C ALA A 81 -10.24 -13.48 -9.04
N PRO A 82 -10.80 -14.17 -8.03
CA PRO A 82 -12.00 -14.97 -8.23
C PRO A 82 -13.14 -14.14 -8.86
N ASN A 83 -13.97 -14.80 -9.67
CA ASN A 83 -15.15 -14.18 -10.27
C ASN A 83 -16.03 -13.51 -9.19
N ASN A 84 -16.53 -12.32 -9.49
CA ASN A 84 -17.36 -11.50 -8.60
C ASN A 84 -16.70 -11.12 -7.26
N SER A 85 -15.38 -11.15 -7.17
CA SER A 85 -14.65 -10.68 -6.00
C SER A 85 -14.05 -9.28 -6.20
N GLY A 86 -13.84 -8.57 -5.10
CA GLY A 86 -13.22 -7.24 -5.10
C GLY A 86 -14.23 -6.10 -5.16
N ALA A 87 -13.70 -4.90 -5.39
CA ALA A 87 -14.48 -3.68 -5.41
C ALA A 87 -15.17 -3.48 -6.76
N ALA A 88 -16.37 -2.88 -6.75
CA ALA A 88 -17.07 -2.51 -7.98
C ALA A 88 -16.23 -1.54 -8.83
N ARG A 89 -16.38 -1.61 -10.15
CA ARG A 89 -15.74 -0.69 -11.10
C ARG A 89 -16.08 0.75 -10.74
N GLY A 90 -15.07 1.63 -10.74
CA GLY A 90 -15.21 3.03 -10.35
C GLY A 90 -14.99 3.29 -8.86
N THR A 91 -14.83 2.26 -8.03
CA THR A 91 -14.42 2.44 -6.63
C THR A 91 -13.03 3.03 -6.56
N LYS A 92 -12.87 4.10 -5.79
CA LYS A 92 -11.56 4.70 -5.47
C LYS A 92 -11.18 4.39 -4.03
N TYR A 93 -9.89 4.20 -3.81
CA TYR A 93 -9.32 4.07 -2.47
C TYR A 93 -8.26 5.14 -2.29
N HIS A 94 -8.34 5.87 -1.18
CA HIS A 94 -7.31 6.80 -0.76
C HIS A 94 -6.46 6.10 0.29
N TRP A 95 -5.21 5.81 -0.09
CA TRP A 95 -4.20 5.27 0.79
C TRP A 95 -3.17 6.34 1.10
N TYR A 96 -2.77 6.45 2.36
CA TYR A 96 -1.61 7.22 2.78
C TYR A 96 -0.43 6.26 2.94
N ILE A 97 0.72 6.61 2.37
CA ILE A 97 1.92 5.79 2.38
C ILE A 97 3.00 6.57 3.11
N ILE A 98 3.63 5.93 4.09
CA ILE A 98 4.89 6.38 4.68
C ILE A 98 5.91 5.33 4.28
N ALA A 99 6.90 5.74 3.50
CA ALA A 99 7.90 4.84 2.96
C ALA A 99 9.21 5.56 2.69
N ASP A 100 10.30 4.82 2.89
CA ASP A 100 11.62 5.22 2.42
C ASP A 100 11.83 4.67 1.01
N GLN A 101 12.60 5.41 0.22
CA GLN A 101 13.05 4.98 -1.09
C GLN A 101 14.58 4.88 -1.09
N ILE A 102 15.09 3.79 -1.65
CA ILE A 102 16.49 3.63 -2.01
C ILE A 102 16.56 3.53 -3.54
N ALA A 103 17.36 4.39 -4.15
CA ALA A 103 17.65 4.36 -5.58
C ALA A 103 19.12 3.97 -5.78
N GLU A 104 19.35 2.81 -6.37
CA GLU A 104 20.69 2.31 -6.68
C GLU A 104 20.96 2.49 -8.18
N LYS A 105 22.05 3.20 -8.52
CA LYS A 105 22.45 3.36 -9.91
C LYS A 105 23.01 2.05 -10.44
N LEU A 106 22.39 1.51 -11.48
CA LEU A 106 22.86 0.29 -12.14
C LEU A 106 23.82 0.60 -13.28
N ASP A 107 23.49 1.63 -14.07
CA ASP A 107 24.29 2.08 -15.20
C ASP A 107 24.04 3.58 -15.47
N ALA A 108 24.49 4.09 -16.62
CA ALA A 108 24.32 5.50 -16.99
C ALA A 108 22.88 6.00 -16.94
N ASN A 109 21.90 5.14 -17.26
CA ASN A 109 20.50 5.50 -17.48
C ASN A 109 19.51 4.69 -16.63
N SER A 110 19.96 3.69 -15.89
CA SER A 110 19.09 2.79 -15.12
C SER A 110 19.35 2.88 -13.62
N TYR A 111 18.27 2.93 -12.84
CA TYR A 111 18.31 2.86 -11.38
C TYR A 111 17.32 1.81 -10.89
N LEU A 112 17.75 0.98 -9.94
CA LEU A 112 16.84 0.13 -9.17
C LEU A 112 16.21 0.98 -8.07
N THR A 113 14.88 1.13 -8.12
CA THR A 113 14.12 1.83 -7.10
C THR A 113 13.43 0.84 -6.17
N THR A 114 13.85 0.81 -4.91
CA THR A 114 13.21 0.04 -3.85
C THR A 114 12.47 0.97 -2.90
N MET A 115 11.17 0.75 -2.69
CA MET A 115 10.39 1.47 -1.67
C MET A 115 9.92 0.52 -0.59
N ARG A 116 10.15 0.87 0.68
CA ARG A 116 9.74 0.07 1.85
C ARG A 116 9.00 0.94 2.83
N GLY A 117 7.88 0.43 3.35
CA GLY A 117 7.10 1.19 4.31
C GLY A 117 5.70 0.63 4.53
N PHE A 118 4.84 1.48 5.08
CA PHE A 118 3.48 1.13 5.49
C PHE A 118 2.45 1.89 4.65
N LYS A 119 1.32 1.23 4.40
CA LYS A 119 0.20 1.80 3.65
C LYS A 119 -1.09 1.74 4.47
N TYR A 120 -1.68 2.89 4.73
CA TYR A 120 -2.86 3.06 5.58
C TYR A 120 -4.07 3.47 4.75
N LYS A 121 -5.22 2.81 4.97
CA LYS A 121 -6.47 3.19 4.30
C LYS A 121 -7.04 4.43 4.98
N ILE A 122 -7.04 5.57 4.31
CA ILE A 122 -7.63 6.80 4.85
C ILE A 122 -9.11 6.90 4.49
N GLY A 123 -9.45 6.50 3.26
CA GLY A 123 -10.82 6.54 2.78
C GLY A 123 -11.07 5.72 1.54
N HIS A 124 -12.34 5.69 1.13
CA HIS A 124 -12.78 5.14 -0.14
C HIS A 124 -13.95 5.95 -0.68
N GLN A 125 -14.14 5.91 -1.99
CA GLN A 125 -15.28 6.50 -2.68
C GLN A 125 -15.94 5.40 -3.50
N ARG A 126 -17.23 5.17 -3.29
CA ARG A 126 -18.02 4.21 -4.08
C ARG A 126 -18.36 4.81 -5.45
N PRO A 127 -18.70 3.99 -6.46
CA PRO A 127 -18.92 4.49 -7.82
C PRO A 127 -19.97 5.62 -7.94
N HIS A 128 -21.00 5.59 -7.10
CA HIS A 128 -22.08 6.59 -7.09
C HIS A 128 -21.94 7.65 -5.98
N TRP A 129 -20.86 7.62 -5.22
CA TRP A 129 -20.63 8.62 -4.16
C TRP A 129 -19.96 9.84 -4.74
N ARG A 130 -20.48 11.02 -4.39
CA ARG A 130 -19.86 12.31 -4.76
C ARG A 130 -18.53 12.54 -4.04
N ASN A 131 -18.45 12.11 -2.78
CA ASN A 131 -17.33 12.42 -1.89
C ASN A 131 -16.61 11.15 -1.40
N PHE A 132 -15.41 11.32 -0.84
CA PHE A 132 -14.74 10.23 -0.12
C PHE A 132 -15.42 9.98 1.23
N SER A 133 -15.22 8.79 1.78
CA SER A 133 -15.81 8.40 3.05
C SER A 133 -15.46 9.31 4.22
N TYR A 134 -14.35 10.04 4.20
CA TYR A 134 -13.94 10.96 5.27
C TYR A 134 -14.52 12.38 5.12
N ASP A 135 -15.27 12.65 4.05
CA ASP A 135 -15.93 13.95 3.84
C ASP A 135 -17.33 14.00 4.46
N TYR A 136 -17.80 12.88 5.03
CA TYR A 136 -19.07 12.80 5.74
C TYR A 136 -18.88 13.21 7.22
N PRO A 137 -19.73 14.08 7.80
CA PRO A 137 -19.52 14.65 9.14
C PRO A 137 -19.39 13.62 10.27
N GLU A 138 -20.05 12.47 10.14
CA GLU A 138 -20.01 11.37 11.11
C GLU A 138 -18.72 10.54 11.05
N GLN A 139 -17.82 10.83 10.10
CA GLN A 139 -16.55 10.14 9.91
C GLN A 139 -15.39 11.05 10.30
N GLN A 140 -14.34 10.46 10.86
CA GLN A 140 -13.07 11.19 11.03
C GLN A 140 -12.57 11.71 9.67
N SER A 141 -12.17 12.98 9.67
CA SER A 141 -11.68 13.69 8.50
C SER A 141 -10.36 13.10 7.98
N TYR A 142 -10.00 13.46 6.74
CA TYR A 142 -8.71 13.10 6.16
C TYR A 142 -7.54 13.52 7.07
N THR A 143 -7.52 14.79 7.49
CA THR A 143 -6.43 15.37 8.27
C THR A 143 -6.27 14.68 9.62
N GLN A 144 -7.37 14.44 10.34
CA GLN A 144 -7.32 13.72 11.62
C GLN A 144 -6.71 12.33 11.47
N LYS A 145 -7.13 11.57 10.44
CA LYS A 145 -6.58 10.22 10.19
C LYS A 145 -5.09 10.24 9.83
N VAL A 146 -4.64 11.25 9.07
CA VAL A 146 -3.22 11.39 8.73
C VAL A 146 -2.41 11.76 9.97
N ILE A 147 -2.89 12.68 10.80
CA ILE A 147 -2.26 13.03 12.08
C ILE A 147 -2.09 11.79 12.96
N GLU A 148 -3.16 11.01 13.16
CA GLU A 148 -3.09 9.78 13.96
C GLU A 148 -2.05 8.77 13.43
N VAL A 149 -1.95 8.62 12.10
CA VAL A 149 -0.95 7.76 11.47
C VAL A 149 0.47 8.29 11.75
N LEU A 150 0.70 9.59 11.61
CA LEU A 150 2.00 10.21 11.84
C LEU A 150 2.41 10.16 13.30
N GLU A 151 1.52 10.52 14.22
CA GLU A 151 1.77 10.46 15.67
C GLU A 151 2.09 9.04 16.13
N ARG A 152 1.33 8.04 15.64
CA ARG A 152 1.64 6.65 15.90
C ARG A 152 3.02 6.26 15.36
N THR A 153 3.34 6.68 14.14
CA THR A 153 4.64 6.36 13.51
C THR A 153 5.79 6.97 14.32
N ILE A 154 5.67 8.24 14.69
CA ILE A 154 6.64 8.93 15.55
C ILE A 154 6.79 8.21 16.89
N SER A 155 5.68 7.81 17.51
CA SER A 155 5.71 7.11 18.80
C SER A 155 6.43 5.77 18.69
N GLN A 156 6.20 5.01 17.61
CA GLN A 156 6.89 3.74 17.35
C GLN A 156 8.39 3.95 17.09
N LEU A 157 8.76 4.97 16.30
CA LEU A 157 10.15 5.31 16.06
C LEU A 157 10.88 5.67 17.36
N LYS A 158 10.26 6.49 18.20
CA LYS A 158 10.82 6.85 19.52
C LYS A 158 10.96 5.64 20.44
N ALA A 159 9.98 4.74 20.45
CA ALA A 159 10.05 3.52 21.27
C ALA A 159 11.16 2.57 20.81
N ASN A 160 11.43 2.49 19.50
CA ASN A 160 12.47 1.64 18.92
C ASN A 160 13.89 2.24 19.05
N MET A 161 14.03 3.48 19.52
CA MET A 161 15.33 4.10 19.84
C MET A 161 15.85 3.72 21.23
N LEU A 162 14.98 3.16 22.10
CA LEU A 162 15.29 2.67 23.44
C LEU A 162 15.61 1.17 23.40
#